data_AF-A0A9Q8XKI7-F1
#
_entry.id   AF-A0A9Q8XKI7-F1
#
_cell.length_a   1.000
_cell.length_b   1.000
_cell.length_c   1.000
_cell.angle_alpha   90.00
_cell.angle_beta   90.00
_cell.angle_gamma   90.00
#
_symmetry.space_group_name_H-M   'P 1'
#
loop_
_entity.id
_entity.type
_entity.pdbx_description
1 polymer ?
#
loop_
_entity_poly.entity_id
_entity_poly.type
_entity_poly.pdbx_seq_one_letter_code
_entity_poly.pdbx_strand_id
1 'polypeptide(L)'
;MKHWLLPSLIALLSAPTLGEPIDHYRILNHLDNYGNLDLRNKPYQELPSGLVIKGNLNIAKTSIKEIPQGVEIQGSLDASNSQLKKIAKGVNIRGYANLLASQITRWPSGIKVGGYVNLTDTPLTKLPPRFKVKGDLSVIRTPLEKLPEGLVVEGNLYIGGSNITEFPDKMTVKGNIFLGGNRITKWPTSLDLGGAVAP
;
A
#
# COMPACT_ATOMS: atom_id res chain seq x y z
N MET A 1 -69.44 -9.37 -2.15
CA MET A 1 -68.18 -9.32 -1.36
C MET A 1 -67.02 -9.53 -2.33
N LYS A 2 -66.24 -8.50 -2.65
CA LYS A 2 -65.08 -8.60 -3.56
C LYS A 2 -63.82 -8.79 -2.72
N HIS A 3 -63.17 -9.94 -2.84
CA HIS A 3 -61.85 -10.19 -2.25
C HIS A 3 -60.78 -9.67 -3.20
N TRP A 4 -59.97 -8.72 -2.75
CA TRP A 4 -58.74 -8.33 -3.42
C TRP A 4 -57.59 -9.16 -2.84
N LEU A 5 -57.00 -10.01 -3.69
CA LEU A 5 -55.71 -10.66 -3.41
C LEU A 5 -54.60 -9.70 -3.85
N LEU A 6 -53.83 -9.15 -2.89
CA LEU A 6 -52.57 -8.50 -3.22
C LEU A 6 -51.49 -9.57 -3.46
N PRO A 7 -50.76 -9.55 -4.59
CA PRO A 7 -49.58 -10.38 -4.75
C PRO A 7 -48.44 -9.77 -3.92
N SER A 8 -47.92 -10.52 -2.95
CA SER A 8 -46.71 -10.15 -2.22
C SER A 8 -45.49 -10.43 -3.11
N LEU A 9 -44.92 -9.38 -3.69
CA LEU A 9 -43.66 -9.45 -4.42
C LEU A 9 -42.51 -9.56 -3.42
N ILE A 10 -41.97 -10.77 -3.22
CA ILE A 10 -40.77 -10.97 -2.40
C ILE A 10 -39.57 -10.52 -3.24
N ALA A 11 -39.11 -9.30 -3.01
CA ALA A 11 -37.82 -8.84 -3.50
C ALA A 11 -36.71 -9.57 -2.74
N LEU A 12 -36.01 -10.50 -3.41
CA LEU A 12 -34.75 -11.07 -2.94
C LEU A 12 -33.67 -9.98 -3.01
N LEU A 13 -33.64 -9.11 -2.00
CA LEU A 13 -32.49 -8.26 -1.74
C LEU A 13 -31.33 -9.18 -1.36
N SER A 14 -30.39 -9.39 -2.28
CA SER A 14 -29.08 -9.92 -1.93
C SER A 14 -28.46 -8.93 -0.94
N ALA A 15 -28.56 -9.24 0.35
CA ALA A 15 -27.88 -8.46 1.38
C ALA A 15 -26.40 -8.41 0.98
N PRO A 16 -25.75 -7.22 1.00
CA PRO A 16 -24.32 -7.18 0.86
C PRO A 16 -23.76 -8.11 1.95
N THR A 17 -23.05 -9.15 1.54
CA THR A 17 -22.38 -10.05 2.48
C THR A 17 -21.51 -9.17 3.35
N LEU A 18 -21.88 -9.02 4.63
CA LEU A 18 -21.09 -8.29 5.62
C LEU A 18 -19.76 -9.03 5.69
N GLY A 19 -18.76 -8.54 4.96
CA GLY A 19 -17.47 -9.22 4.86
C GLY A 19 -16.87 -9.39 6.25
N GLU A 20 -16.55 -10.63 6.57
CA GLU A 20 -16.16 -11.04 7.92
C GLU A 20 -14.64 -10.87 8.11
N PRO A 21 -14.18 -10.65 9.36
CA PRO A 21 -12.78 -10.86 9.70
C PRO A 21 -12.35 -12.28 9.29
N ILE A 22 -11.12 -12.43 8.79
CA ILE A 22 -10.58 -13.78 8.60
C ILE A 22 -10.08 -14.32 9.94
N ASP A 23 -10.66 -15.43 10.40
CA ASP A 23 -10.20 -16.12 11.60
C ASP A 23 -9.01 -17.05 11.31
N HIS A 24 -8.40 -17.57 12.40
CA HIS A 24 -7.22 -18.43 12.33
C HIS A 24 -7.43 -19.71 11.51
N TYR A 25 -8.62 -20.30 11.56
CA TYR A 25 -8.91 -21.55 10.85
C TYR A 25 -9.12 -21.29 9.36
N ARG A 26 -9.80 -20.20 9.00
CA ARG A 26 -10.02 -19.81 7.61
C ARG A 26 -8.73 -19.42 6.91
N ILE A 27 -7.74 -18.87 7.62
CA ILE A 27 -6.40 -18.59 7.07
C ILE A 27 -5.77 -19.86 6.47
N LEU A 28 -5.94 -21.02 7.12
CA LEU A 28 -5.35 -22.28 6.65
C LEU A 28 -5.82 -22.68 5.25
N ASN A 29 -7.01 -22.26 4.84
CA ASN A 29 -7.57 -22.55 3.52
C ASN A 29 -6.94 -21.71 2.39
N HIS A 30 -6.17 -20.68 2.73
CA HIS A 30 -5.55 -19.74 1.79
C HIS A 30 -4.03 -19.71 1.91
N LEU A 31 -3.45 -20.61 2.71
CA LEU A 31 -2.01 -20.80 2.83
C LEU A 31 -1.53 -21.86 1.84
N ASP A 32 -0.47 -21.55 1.09
CA ASP A 32 0.24 -22.55 0.30
C ASP A 32 1.38 -23.21 1.08
N ASN A 33 2.02 -24.21 0.47
CA ASN A 33 3.14 -24.95 1.06
C ASN A 33 4.43 -24.12 1.24
N TYR A 34 4.51 -22.94 0.63
CA TYR A 34 5.61 -21.99 0.82
C TYR A 34 5.30 -20.95 1.91
N GLY A 35 4.10 -21.02 2.52
CA GLY A 35 3.65 -20.10 3.56
C GLY A 35 3.14 -18.76 3.03
N ASN A 36 2.83 -18.66 1.74
CA ASN A 36 2.15 -17.50 1.18
C ASN A 36 0.68 -17.52 1.58
N LEU A 37 0.15 -16.38 2.00
CA LEU A 37 -1.27 -16.18 2.31
C LEU A 37 -1.93 -15.40 1.18
N ASP A 38 -2.76 -16.08 0.37
CA ASP A 38 -3.46 -15.46 -0.77
C ASP A 38 -4.94 -15.20 -0.48
N LEU A 39 -5.24 -13.94 -0.13
CA LEU A 39 -6.60 -13.44 0.09
C LEU A 39 -7.12 -12.61 -1.09
N ARG A 40 -6.45 -12.64 -2.25
CA ARG A 40 -6.85 -11.82 -3.39
C ARG A 40 -8.30 -12.07 -3.80
N ASN A 41 -9.04 -10.98 -4.01
CA ASN A 41 -10.48 -10.99 -4.35
C ASN A 41 -11.38 -11.73 -3.33
N LYS A 42 -10.91 -12.01 -2.10
CA LYS A 42 -11.74 -12.66 -1.08
C LYS A 42 -12.58 -11.62 -0.33
N PRO A 43 -13.76 -12.01 0.20
CA PRO A 43 -14.69 -11.09 0.84
C PRO A 43 -14.30 -10.72 2.29
N TYR A 44 -13.03 -10.85 2.66
CA TYR A 44 -12.55 -10.53 4.02
C TYR A 44 -12.38 -9.02 4.18
N GLN A 45 -12.67 -8.53 5.39
CA GLN A 45 -12.55 -7.10 5.74
C GLN A 45 -11.46 -6.81 6.76
N GLU A 46 -10.99 -7.82 7.49
CA GLU A 46 -10.02 -7.64 8.56
C GLU A 46 -9.05 -8.81 8.60
N LEU A 47 -7.80 -8.51 8.97
CA LEU A 47 -6.78 -9.49 9.34
C LEU A 47 -6.73 -9.59 10.87
N PRO A 48 -6.38 -10.75 11.43
CA PRO A 48 -6.12 -10.86 12.87
C PRO A 48 -4.79 -10.22 13.24
N SER A 49 -4.73 -9.60 14.43
CA SER A 49 -3.48 -9.10 15.03
C SER A 49 -2.50 -10.24 15.31
N GLY A 50 -1.19 -9.93 15.29
CA GLY A 50 -0.15 -10.92 15.61
C GLY A 50 0.04 -12.01 14.55
N LEU A 51 -0.58 -11.89 13.37
CA LEU A 51 -0.48 -12.87 12.31
C LEU A 51 0.95 -12.93 11.73
N VAL A 52 1.55 -14.12 11.74
CA VAL A 52 2.86 -14.37 11.15
C VAL A 52 2.68 -15.10 9.81
N ILE A 53 3.01 -14.43 8.71
CA ILE A 53 3.02 -15.00 7.36
C ILE A 53 4.46 -15.34 6.98
N LYS A 54 4.75 -16.62 6.76
CA LYS A 54 6.11 -17.12 6.44
C LYS A 54 6.55 -16.78 5.00
N GLY A 55 5.59 -16.55 4.10
CA GLY A 55 5.81 -16.11 2.73
C GLY A 55 5.22 -14.73 2.47
N ASN A 56 4.66 -14.56 1.27
CA ASN A 56 4.01 -13.34 0.81
C ASN A 56 2.59 -13.23 1.35
N LEU A 57 2.12 -12.00 1.59
CA LEU A 57 0.74 -11.68 1.86
C LEU A 57 0.13 -10.99 0.64
N ASN A 58 -0.89 -11.60 0.04
CA ASN A 58 -1.67 -10.99 -1.05
C ASN A 58 -3.08 -10.66 -0.55
N ILE A 59 -3.38 -9.37 -0.38
CA ILE A 59 -4.71 -8.83 -0.07
C ILE A 59 -5.25 -7.97 -1.20
N ALA A 60 -4.72 -8.13 -2.42
CA ALA A 60 -5.16 -7.35 -3.56
C ALA A 60 -6.67 -7.50 -3.81
N LYS A 61 -7.33 -6.39 -4.16
CA LYS A 61 -8.78 -6.37 -4.45
C LYS A 61 -9.67 -6.85 -3.31
N THR A 62 -9.21 -6.73 -2.05
CA THR A 62 -10.03 -7.02 -0.86
C THR A 62 -10.59 -5.75 -0.24
N SER A 63 -11.57 -5.93 0.64
CA SER A 63 -12.12 -4.88 1.49
C SER A 63 -11.34 -4.67 2.80
N ILE A 64 -10.15 -5.27 2.92
CA ILE A 64 -9.29 -5.14 4.10
C ILE A 64 -8.78 -3.70 4.22
N LYS A 65 -9.09 -3.05 5.35
CA LYS A 65 -8.78 -1.62 5.56
C LYS A 65 -7.51 -1.38 6.38
N GLU A 66 -7.08 -2.35 7.17
CA GLU A 66 -5.92 -2.21 8.04
C GLU A 66 -5.08 -3.49 8.08
N ILE A 67 -3.75 -3.34 8.05
CA ILE A 67 -2.82 -4.38 8.54
C ILE A 67 -2.60 -4.10 10.04
N PRO A 68 -3.09 -4.96 10.95
CA PRO A 68 -3.07 -4.70 12.38
C PRO A 68 -1.67 -4.87 13.00
N GLN A 69 -1.56 -4.48 14.28
CA GLN A 69 -0.30 -4.56 15.02
C GLN A 69 0.18 -6.01 15.16
N GLY A 70 1.50 -6.18 15.13
CA GLY A 70 2.15 -7.48 15.33
C GLY A 70 2.09 -8.40 14.12
N VAL A 71 1.55 -7.94 12.98
CA VAL A 71 1.62 -8.70 11.74
C VAL A 71 3.06 -8.72 11.23
N GLU A 72 3.58 -9.91 10.97
CA GLU A 72 4.89 -10.14 10.39
C GLU A 72 4.75 -10.79 9.02
N ILE A 73 5.30 -10.14 7.98
CA ILE A 73 5.31 -10.64 6.61
C ILE A 73 6.76 -10.97 6.25
N GLN A 74 7.11 -12.26 6.25
CA GLN A 74 8.47 -12.71 5.97
C GLN A 74 8.81 -12.69 4.47
N GLY A 75 7.82 -12.56 3.61
CA GLY A 75 7.95 -12.22 2.19
C GLY A 75 7.50 -10.79 1.89
N SER A 76 6.79 -10.63 0.79
CA SER A 76 6.29 -9.35 0.27
C SER A 76 4.81 -9.14 0.56
N LEU A 77 4.39 -7.87 0.54
CA LEU A 77 2.98 -7.46 0.62
C LEU A 77 2.50 -7.01 -0.76
N ASP A 78 1.43 -7.63 -1.27
CA ASP A 78 0.63 -7.09 -2.37
C ASP A 78 -0.77 -6.71 -1.85
N ALA A 79 -1.06 -5.42 -1.83
CA ALA A 79 -2.37 -4.87 -1.49
C ALA A 79 -2.92 -4.02 -2.64
N SER A 80 -2.51 -4.32 -3.87
CA SER A 80 -2.96 -3.56 -5.04
C SER A 80 -4.48 -3.58 -5.19
N ASN A 81 -5.05 -2.42 -5.53
CA ASN A 81 -6.50 -2.22 -5.71
C ASN A 81 -7.35 -2.62 -4.48
N SER A 82 -6.77 -2.63 -3.27
CA SER A 82 -7.49 -2.95 -2.04
C SER A 82 -8.07 -1.72 -1.36
N GLN A 83 -8.94 -1.94 -0.37
CA GLN A 83 -9.44 -0.87 0.51
C GLN A 83 -8.46 -0.51 1.64
N LEU A 84 -7.19 -0.93 1.56
CA LEU A 84 -6.20 -0.73 2.61
C LEU A 84 -5.93 0.76 2.82
N LYS A 85 -6.19 1.26 4.04
CA LYS A 85 -6.01 2.66 4.45
C LYS A 85 -4.89 2.84 5.45
N LYS A 86 -4.58 1.81 6.24
CA LYS A 86 -3.67 1.91 7.38
C LYS A 86 -2.81 0.66 7.52
N ILE A 87 -1.54 0.87 7.85
CA ILE A 87 -0.63 -0.18 8.30
C ILE A 87 -0.22 0.22 9.72
N ALA A 88 -0.49 -0.65 10.69
CA ALA A 88 -0.16 -0.40 12.08
C ALA A 88 1.36 -0.30 12.29
N LYS A 89 1.77 0.43 13.34
CA LYS A 89 3.19 0.50 13.72
C LYS A 89 3.70 -0.88 14.11
N GLY A 90 4.97 -1.16 13.80
CA GLY A 90 5.62 -2.41 14.15
C GLY A 90 5.39 -3.56 13.16
N VAL A 91 4.58 -3.37 12.11
CA VAL A 91 4.51 -4.32 10.99
C VAL A 91 5.88 -4.42 10.31
N ASN A 92 6.31 -5.64 10.01
CA ASN A 92 7.57 -5.91 9.33
C ASN A 92 7.30 -6.56 7.98
N ILE A 93 7.89 -6.03 6.91
CA ILE A 93 7.77 -6.56 5.55
C ILE A 93 9.18 -6.82 5.03
N ARG A 94 9.60 -8.09 4.97
CA ARG A 94 10.97 -8.43 4.56
C ARG A 94 11.21 -8.24 3.07
N GLY A 95 10.20 -8.46 2.24
CA GLY A 95 10.22 -8.25 0.80
C GLY A 95 9.82 -6.83 0.42
N TYR A 96 9.09 -6.70 -0.70
CA TYR A 96 8.55 -5.43 -1.17
C TYR A 96 7.15 -5.15 -0.63
N ALA A 97 6.67 -3.91 -0.80
CA ALA A 97 5.28 -3.53 -0.56
C ALA A 97 4.67 -2.88 -1.81
N ASN A 98 3.70 -3.56 -2.41
CA ASN A 98 2.93 -3.05 -3.54
C ASN A 98 1.54 -2.59 -3.08
N LEU A 99 1.31 -1.28 -3.06
CA LEU A 99 0.06 -0.64 -2.63
C LEU A 99 -0.66 0.10 -3.77
N LEU A 100 -0.33 -0.21 -5.02
CA LEU A 100 -0.92 0.37 -6.24
C LEU A 100 -2.44 0.50 -6.11
N ALA A 101 -2.99 1.70 -6.30
CA ALA A 101 -4.42 1.97 -6.27
C ALA A 101 -5.15 1.55 -4.96
N SER A 102 -4.42 1.38 -3.87
CA SER A 102 -5.00 1.22 -2.54
C SER A 102 -5.48 2.57 -1.98
N GLN A 103 -6.12 2.55 -0.82
CA GLN A 103 -6.70 3.73 -0.17
C GLN A 103 -5.78 4.36 0.89
N ILE A 104 -4.48 4.06 0.85
CA ILE A 104 -3.52 4.55 1.84
C ILE A 104 -3.28 6.06 1.65
N THR A 105 -3.48 6.83 2.72
CA THR A 105 -3.29 8.30 2.70
C THR A 105 -1.97 8.72 3.33
N ARG A 106 -1.34 7.84 4.12
CA ARG A 106 -0.07 8.11 4.79
C ARG A 106 0.75 6.82 4.95
N TRP A 107 2.05 6.92 4.72
CA TRP A 107 2.95 5.82 5.08
C TRP A 107 3.34 5.91 6.58
N PRO A 108 3.22 4.83 7.36
CA PRO A 108 3.55 4.83 8.80
C PRO A 108 5.05 4.99 9.07
N SER A 109 5.40 5.60 10.21
CA SER A 109 6.78 5.64 10.68
C SER A 109 7.21 4.31 11.28
N GLY A 110 8.49 3.97 11.12
CA GLY A 110 9.10 2.79 11.73
C GLY A 110 8.85 1.46 11.03
N ILE A 111 8.12 1.45 9.90
CA ILE A 111 7.97 0.25 9.07
C ILE A 111 9.20 0.08 8.19
N LYS A 112 9.79 -1.12 8.26
CA LYS A 112 10.91 -1.54 7.41
C LYS A 112 10.34 -2.37 6.26
N VAL A 113 10.71 -1.99 5.03
CA VAL A 113 10.46 -2.76 3.81
C VAL A 113 11.80 -3.14 3.23
N GLY A 114 12.02 -4.43 2.94
CA GLY A 114 13.30 -4.91 2.44
C GLY A 114 13.52 -4.75 0.93
N GLY A 115 12.47 -4.45 0.18
CA GLY A 115 12.51 -4.18 -1.25
C GLY A 115 11.94 -2.82 -1.63
N TYR A 116 11.28 -2.76 -2.79
CA TYR A 116 10.63 -1.56 -3.30
C TYR A 116 9.33 -1.24 -2.54
N VAL A 117 8.89 0.01 -2.64
CA VAL A 117 7.60 0.50 -2.17
C VAL A 117 6.87 1.17 -3.34
N ASN A 118 5.73 0.63 -3.72
CA ASN A 118 4.88 1.18 -4.78
C ASN A 118 3.61 1.78 -4.20
N LEU A 119 3.48 3.11 -4.26
CA LEU A 119 2.34 3.90 -3.80
C LEU A 119 1.57 4.57 -4.96
N THR A 120 1.79 4.09 -6.19
CA THR A 120 1.17 4.64 -7.39
C THR A 120 -0.36 4.65 -7.27
N ASP A 121 -1.02 5.72 -7.74
CA ASP A 121 -2.49 5.88 -7.74
C ASP A 121 -3.15 5.80 -6.35
N THR A 122 -2.41 6.13 -5.29
CA THR A 122 -2.97 6.19 -3.92
C THR A 122 -3.34 7.63 -3.55
N PRO A 123 -4.29 7.86 -2.63
CA PRO A 123 -4.58 9.18 -2.08
C PRO A 123 -3.51 9.66 -1.07
N LEU A 124 -2.26 9.22 -1.22
CA LEU A 124 -1.14 9.51 -0.33
C LEU A 124 -0.81 11.00 -0.29
N THR A 125 -0.88 11.59 0.90
CA THR A 125 -0.53 13.01 1.14
C THR A 125 0.71 13.16 2.02
N LYS A 126 1.20 12.09 2.66
CA LYS A 126 2.34 12.18 3.58
C LYS A 126 3.19 10.91 3.67
N LEU A 127 4.51 11.10 3.57
CA LEU A 127 5.54 10.12 3.93
C LEU A 127 6.14 10.43 5.31
N PRO A 128 6.69 9.44 6.05
CA PRO A 128 7.30 9.71 7.34
C PRO A 128 8.66 10.42 7.19
N PRO A 129 9.14 11.14 8.23
CA PRO A 129 10.48 11.72 8.24
C PRO A 129 11.57 10.66 8.04
N ARG A 130 12.66 11.00 7.34
CA ARG A 130 13.79 10.09 7.06
C ARG A 130 13.35 8.73 6.50
N PHE A 131 12.37 8.75 5.59
CA PHE A 131 11.87 7.54 4.98
C PHE A 131 12.99 6.85 4.20
N LYS A 132 13.19 5.56 4.47
CA LYS A 132 14.22 4.74 3.81
C LYS A 132 13.57 3.60 3.05
N VAL A 133 13.91 3.47 1.77
CA VAL A 133 13.46 2.39 0.88
C VAL A 133 14.69 1.67 0.32
N LYS A 134 14.73 0.34 0.45
CA LYS A 134 15.87 -0.48 -0.01
C LYS A 134 15.87 -0.75 -1.52
N GLY A 135 14.71 -0.65 -2.15
CA GLY A 135 14.58 -0.71 -3.60
C GLY A 135 14.05 0.61 -4.16
N ASP A 136 13.22 0.48 -5.17
CA ASP A 136 12.56 1.61 -5.82
C ASP A 136 11.43 2.20 -4.97
N LEU A 137 11.20 3.50 -5.11
CA LEU A 137 10.04 4.20 -4.55
C LEU A 137 9.23 4.81 -5.68
N SER A 138 7.97 4.39 -5.84
CA SER A 138 7.01 5.07 -6.70
C SER A 138 5.95 5.80 -5.88
N VAL A 139 5.77 7.09 -6.15
CA VAL A 139 4.66 7.94 -5.68
C VAL A 139 3.93 8.58 -6.88
N ILE A 140 4.00 7.92 -8.04
CA ILE A 140 3.34 8.34 -9.28
C ILE A 140 1.84 8.57 -9.03
N ARG A 141 1.30 9.67 -9.59
CA ARG A 141 -0.13 10.01 -9.53
C ARG A 141 -0.70 10.01 -8.10
N THR A 142 0.05 10.54 -7.16
CA THR A 142 -0.40 10.80 -5.78
C THR A 142 -0.59 12.29 -5.53
N PRO A 143 -1.48 12.72 -4.62
CA PRO A 143 -1.59 14.13 -4.24
C PRO A 143 -0.42 14.61 -3.34
N LEU A 144 0.65 13.83 -3.21
CA LEU A 144 1.80 14.15 -2.37
C LEU A 144 2.49 15.42 -2.89
N GLU A 145 2.66 16.41 -2.02
CA GLU A 145 3.24 17.71 -2.37
C GLU A 145 4.75 17.80 -2.06
N LYS A 146 5.24 17.02 -1.09
CA LYS A 146 6.62 17.11 -0.60
C LYS A 146 7.18 15.75 -0.26
N LEU A 147 8.44 15.52 -0.63
CA LEU A 147 9.24 14.42 -0.10
C LEU A 147 9.78 14.80 1.29
N PRO A 148 9.97 13.82 2.21
CA PRO A 148 10.47 14.11 3.54
C PRO A 148 11.96 14.45 3.52
N GLU A 149 12.37 15.35 4.41
CA GLU A 149 13.79 15.66 4.63
C GLU A 149 14.59 14.39 5.01
N GLY A 150 15.74 14.21 4.37
CA GLY A 150 16.58 13.02 4.55
C GLY A 150 15.99 11.74 3.95
N LEU A 151 15.16 11.83 2.90
CA LEU A 151 14.71 10.67 2.13
C LEU A 151 15.91 9.88 1.59
N VAL A 152 15.84 8.55 1.72
CA VAL A 152 16.84 7.63 1.15
C VAL A 152 16.13 6.57 0.31
N VAL A 153 16.46 6.52 -0.99
CA VAL A 153 16.01 5.48 -1.91
C VAL A 153 17.25 4.79 -2.47
N GLU A 154 17.42 3.50 -2.18
CA GLU A 154 18.55 2.69 -2.67
C GLU A 154 18.37 2.23 -4.13
N GLY A 155 17.16 2.34 -4.68
CA GLY A 155 16.87 2.17 -6.10
C GLY A 155 16.49 3.48 -6.80
N ASN A 156 15.54 3.40 -7.72
CA ASN A 156 14.99 4.52 -8.47
C ASN A 156 13.84 5.22 -7.73
N LEU A 157 13.69 6.52 -7.98
CA LEU A 157 12.57 7.32 -7.49
C LEU A 157 11.68 7.74 -8.66
N TYR A 158 10.38 7.44 -8.58
CA TYR A 158 9.40 7.83 -9.59
C TYR A 158 8.33 8.75 -8.97
N ILE A 159 8.21 9.96 -9.50
CA ILE A 159 7.28 10.98 -8.97
C ILE A 159 6.22 11.45 -9.96
N GLY A 160 6.22 10.94 -11.20
CA GLY A 160 5.38 11.42 -12.29
C GLY A 160 3.91 11.59 -11.96
N GLY A 161 3.37 12.78 -12.25
CA GLY A 161 1.98 13.13 -11.97
C GLY A 161 1.64 13.31 -10.49
N SER A 162 2.65 13.43 -9.62
CA SER A 162 2.43 13.88 -8.24
C SER A 162 2.32 15.41 -8.16
N ASN A 163 1.98 15.95 -6.99
CA ASN A 163 1.99 17.40 -6.76
C ASN A 163 3.35 17.92 -6.28
N ILE A 164 4.41 17.13 -6.40
CA ILE A 164 5.75 17.50 -5.94
C ILE A 164 6.34 18.54 -6.90
N THR A 165 6.61 19.73 -6.35
CA THR A 165 7.26 20.84 -7.06
C THR A 165 8.62 21.20 -6.44
N GLU A 166 8.89 20.75 -5.22
CA GLU A 166 10.14 21.05 -4.50
C GLU A 166 10.73 19.78 -3.91
N PHE A 167 12.04 19.61 -4.05
CA PHE A 167 12.78 18.60 -3.32
C PHE A 167 13.30 19.12 -1.96
N PRO A 168 13.44 18.22 -0.96
CA PRO A 168 14.06 18.54 0.33
C PRO A 168 15.51 18.98 0.17
N ASP A 169 16.08 19.61 1.20
CA ASP A 169 17.45 20.12 1.14
C ASP A 169 18.46 18.97 1.04
N LYS A 170 18.21 17.86 1.75
CA LYS A 170 19.00 16.63 1.70
C LYS A 170 18.17 15.43 1.29
N MET A 171 18.62 14.73 0.26
CA MET A 171 18.10 13.41 -0.11
C MET A 171 19.14 12.54 -0.83
N THR A 172 18.90 11.22 -0.80
CA THR A 172 19.72 10.23 -1.49
C THR A 172 18.85 9.38 -2.40
N VAL A 173 19.26 9.23 -3.66
CA VAL A 173 18.67 8.30 -4.64
C VAL A 173 19.83 7.58 -5.34
N LYS A 174 20.04 6.29 -5.06
CA LYS A 174 21.16 5.56 -5.64
C LYS A 174 20.94 5.12 -7.09
N GLY A 175 19.69 5.09 -7.55
CA GLY A 175 19.33 4.94 -8.96
C GLY A 175 19.03 6.27 -9.65
N ASN A 176 18.05 6.25 -10.55
CA ASN A 176 17.58 7.41 -11.30
C ASN A 176 16.39 8.09 -10.61
N ILE A 177 16.17 9.36 -10.93
CA ILE A 177 14.96 10.11 -10.58
C ILE A 177 14.14 10.32 -11.85
N PHE A 178 12.92 9.79 -11.89
CA PHE A 178 11.99 9.96 -13.01
C PHE A 178 10.91 10.98 -12.64
N LEU A 179 10.97 12.15 -13.28
CA LEU A 179 10.06 13.26 -13.04
C LEU A 179 8.69 13.03 -13.68
N GLY A 180 8.63 12.33 -14.82
CA GLY A 180 7.37 11.98 -15.48
C GLY A 180 6.45 13.19 -15.71
N GLY A 181 7.03 14.31 -16.12
CA GLY A 181 6.32 15.57 -16.35
C GLY A 181 6.18 16.51 -15.15
N ASN A 182 6.66 16.14 -13.95
CA ASN A 182 6.71 17.06 -12.81
C ASN A 182 7.67 18.23 -13.07
N ARG A 183 7.24 19.44 -12.71
CA ARG A 183 8.05 20.66 -12.77
C ARG A 183 8.65 20.95 -11.40
N ILE A 184 9.97 20.74 -11.26
CA ILE A 184 10.69 21.00 -10.01
C ILE A 184 11.25 22.43 -10.00
N THR A 185 10.83 23.23 -9.03
CA THR A 185 11.25 24.62 -8.81
C THR A 185 12.38 24.75 -7.79
N LYS A 186 12.52 23.77 -6.87
CA LYS A 186 13.61 23.71 -5.90
C LYS A 186 14.32 22.36 -5.95
N TRP A 187 15.62 22.40 -6.18
CA TRP A 187 16.51 21.25 -6.11
C TRP A 187 17.21 21.15 -4.74
N PRO A 188 17.65 19.96 -4.31
CA PRO A 188 18.36 19.79 -3.05
C PRO A 188 19.69 20.55 -3.04
N THR A 189 20.08 21.08 -1.89
CA THR A 189 21.45 21.58 -1.68
C THR A 189 22.46 20.44 -1.51
N SER A 190 21.99 19.28 -1.06
CA SER A 190 22.76 18.05 -0.92
C SER A 190 21.99 16.87 -1.53
N LEU A 191 22.36 16.51 -2.76
CA LEU A 191 21.82 15.36 -3.47
C LEU A 191 22.91 14.30 -3.68
N ASP A 192 22.72 13.12 -3.08
CA ASP A 192 23.52 11.93 -3.37
C ASP A 192 22.77 11.10 -4.42
N LEU A 193 23.12 11.31 -5.69
CA LEU A 193 22.50 10.68 -6.86
C LEU A 193 23.47 9.70 -7.51
N GLY A 194 23.07 8.44 -7.66
CA GLY A 194 23.87 7.42 -8.35
C GLY A 194 23.58 7.26 -9.85
N GLY A 195 22.43 7.74 -10.31
CA GLY A 195 22.03 7.73 -11.71
C GLY A 195 21.82 9.13 -12.30
N ALA A 196 20.82 9.27 -13.15
CA ALA A 196 20.44 10.53 -13.78
C ALA A 196 19.04 10.98 -13.36
N VAL A 197 18.74 12.23 -13.64
CA VAL A 197 17.37 12.75 -13.63
C VAL A 197 16.81 12.62 -15.04
N ALA A 198 15.70 11.89 -15.17
CA ALA A 198 14.94 11.76 -16.41
C ALA A 198 13.63 12.59 -16.31
N PRO A 199 13.26 13.30 -17.38
CA PRO A 199 12.06 14.14 -17.40
C PRO A 199 10.75 13.36 -17.28
#